data_AF-A0A816UB31-F1
#
_entry.id   AF-A0A816UB31-F1
#
_cell.length_a   1.000
_cell.length_b   1.000
_cell.length_c   1.000
_cell.angle_alpha   90.00
_cell.angle_beta   90.00
_cell.angle_gamma   90.00
#
_symmetry.space_group_name_H-M   'P 1'
#
loop_
_entity.id
_entity.type
_entity.pdbx_description
1 polymer ?
#
loop_
_entity_poly.entity_id
_entity_poly.type
_entity_poly.pdbx_seq_one_letter_code
_entity_poly.pdbx_strand_id
1 'polypeptide(L)'
;MWKWEKQLIHRLEISHEIYGRYVDDIFFTSNDSIESIDQMLDQANNFHPNIKLVRQIGRSIPFLDVFIENSNGTLKTSVYHKEAAEPYVVPFGSDHPSYVFRNTVDTAITRAIRYSTTVAQFEKEIRQMKLMFLYNG
;
A
#
# COMPACT_ATOMS: atom_id res chain seq x y z
N MET A 1 -13.29 -4.57 14.54
CA MET A 1 -12.03 -5.21 14.97
C MET A 1 -12.34 -6.60 15.47
N TRP A 2 -11.72 -7.62 14.88
CA TRP A 2 -12.02 -9.03 15.16
C TRP A 2 -11.40 -9.49 16.48
N LYS A 3 -11.90 -10.57 17.09
CA LYS A 3 -11.36 -11.05 18.39
C LYS A 3 -9.88 -11.47 18.29
N TRP A 4 -9.50 -12.16 17.22
CA TRP A 4 -8.11 -12.58 16.97
C TRP A 4 -7.18 -11.38 16.75
N GLU A 5 -7.68 -10.34 16.08
CA GLU A 5 -6.95 -9.13 15.75
C GLU A 5 -6.54 -8.34 17.00
N LYS A 6 -7.34 -8.36 18.07
CA LYS A 6 -6.97 -7.71 19.35
C LYS A 6 -5.71 -8.31 19.98
N GLN A 7 -5.55 -9.63 19.89
CA GLN A 7 -4.37 -10.32 20.42
C GLN A 7 -3.12 -9.96 19.61
N LEU A 8 -3.27 -9.89 18.29
CA LEU A 8 -2.22 -9.43 17.38
C LEU A 8 -1.79 -7.99 17.75
N ILE A 9 -2.73 -7.05 17.81
CA ILE A 9 -2.44 -5.64 18.09
C ILE A 9 -1.70 -5.49 19.42
N HIS A 10 -2.20 -6.13 20.49
CA HIS A 10 -1.58 -6.05 21.80
C HIS A 10 -0.12 -6.54 21.79
N ARG A 11 0.15 -7.63 21.06
CA ARG A 11 1.51 -8.14 20.88
C ARG A 11 2.39 -7.14 20.14
N LEU A 12 1.91 -6.61 19.02
CA LEU A 12 2.64 -5.65 18.18
C LEU A 12 2.96 -4.35 18.94
N GLU A 13 2.04 -3.88 19.79
CA GLU A 13 2.25 -2.72 20.65
C GLU A 13 3.41 -2.95 21.64
N ILE A 14 3.52 -4.15 22.22
CA ILE A 14 4.60 -4.50 23.14
C ILE A 14 5.95 -4.55 22.42
N SER A 15 5.99 -5.11 21.21
CA SER A 15 7.20 -5.22 20.38
C SER A 15 7.57 -3.94 19.63
N HIS A 16 6.79 -2.85 19.76
CA HIS A 16 6.96 -1.60 19.04
C HIS A 16 6.92 -1.77 17.51
N GLU A 17 6.10 -2.71 17.05
CA GLU A 17 5.89 -3.00 15.64
C GLU A 17 4.75 -2.16 15.08
N ILE A 18 4.82 -1.87 13.77
CA ILE A 18 3.79 -1.09 13.09
C ILE A 18 2.57 -1.98 12.84
N TYR A 19 1.38 -1.43 13.08
CA TYR A 19 0.11 -2.01 12.69
C TYR A 19 -0.75 -0.95 11.99
N GLY A 20 -1.37 -1.31 10.87
CA GLY A 20 -2.31 -0.49 10.14
C GLY A 20 -3.46 -1.32 9.59
N ARG A 21 -4.66 -0.74 9.60
CA ARG A 21 -5.85 -1.36 9.01
C ARG A 21 -6.61 -0.33 8.17
N TYR A 22 -6.98 -0.74 6.96
CA TYR A 22 -7.89 0.00 6.09
C TYR A 22 -9.02 -0.91 5.65
N VAL A 23 -10.23 -0.68 6.18
CA VAL A 23 -11.41 -1.54 5.97
C VAL A 23 -11.08 -3.00 6.25
N ASP A 24 -10.78 -3.79 5.21
CA ASP A 24 -10.45 -5.22 5.29
C ASP A 24 -8.96 -5.53 5.08
N ASP A 25 -8.17 -4.56 4.61
CA ASP A 25 -6.74 -4.70 4.41
C ASP A 25 -5.99 -4.42 5.71
N ILE A 26 -5.08 -5.33 6.08
CA ILE A 26 -4.24 -5.22 7.28
C ILE A 26 -2.77 -5.23 6.85
N PHE A 27 -1.99 -4.34 7.44
CA PHE A 27 -0.54 -4.28 7.32
C PHE A 27 0.08 -4.31 8.71
N PHE A 28 1.14 -5.10 8.89
CA PHE A 28 1.97 -5.00 10.07
C PHE A 28 3.42 -5.39 9.77
N THR A 29 4.35 -4.92 10.60
CA THR A 29 5.74 -5.39 10.60
C THR A 29 5.93 -6.42 11.69
N SER A 30 6.86 -7.36 11.52
CA SER A 30 7.27 -8.21 12.62
C SER A 30 8.74 -8.62 12.56
N ASN A 31 9.36 -8.75 13.72
CA ASN A 31 10.70 -9.31 13.95
C ASN A 31 10.66 -10.80 14.31
N ASP A 32 9.46 -11.39 14.45
CA ASP A 32 9.28 -12.82 14.66
C ASP A 32 9.76 -13.62 13.43
N SER A 33 10.02 -14.91 13.64
CA SER A 33 10.29 -15.82 12.53
C SER A 33 9.05 -15.97 11.64
N ILE A 34 9.26 -16.23 10.35
CA ILE A 34 8.17 -16.41 9.38
C ILE A 34 7.24 -17.54 9.82
N GLU A 35 7.79 -18.61 10.39
CA GLU A 35 7.02 -19.77 10.88
C GLU A 35 6.06 -19.38 12.02
N SER A 36 6.50 -18.52 12.94
CA SER A 36 5.66 -18.00 14.03
C SER A 36 4.52 -17.15 13.47
N ILE A 37 4.81 -16.30 12.49
CA ILE A 37 3.82 -15.46 11.83
C ILE A 37 2.80 -16.32 11.06
N ASP A 38 3.25 -17.33 10.31
CA ASP A 38 2.37 -18.23 9.58
C ASP A 38 1.45 -19.01 10.52
N GLN A 39 1.98 -19.56 11.62
CA GLN A 39 1.15 -20.26 12.62
C GLN A 39 0.06 -19.36 13.19
N MET A 40 0.40 -18.11 13.52
CA MET A 40 -0.57 -17.12 14.01
C MET A 40 -1.65 -16.82 12.95
N LEU A 41 -1.26 -16.63 11.69
CA LEU A 41 -2.20 -16.33 10.62
C LEU A 41 -3.08 -17.54 10.25
N ASP A 42 -2.58 -18.77 10.43
CA ASP A 42 -3.36 -19.98 10.29
C ASP A 42 -4.41 -20.13 11.40
N GLN A 43 -4.05 -19.81 12.64
CA GLN A 43 -5.03 -19.74 13.74
C GLN A 43 -6.12 -18.70 13.45
N ALA A 44 -5.75 -17.53 12.94
CA ALA A 44 -6.70 -16.50 12.53
C ALA A 44 -7.62 -16.98 11.39
N ASN A 45 -7.09 -17.75 10.43
CA ASN A 45 -7.84 -18.36 9.34
C ASN A 45 -8.83 -19.45 9.78
N ASN A 46 -8.70 -19.97 10.99
CA ASN A 46 -9.63 -20.93 11.58
C ASN A 46 -10.71 -20.26 12.44
N PHE A 47 -10.66 -18.94 12.62
CA PHE A 47 -11.61 -18.22 13.46
C PHE A 47 -13.06 -18.25 12.93
N HIS A 48 -13.24 -18.26 11.61
CA HIS A 48 -14.57 -18.26 11.01
C HIS A 48 -14.61 -19.19 9.78
N PRO A 49 -15.65 -20.04 9.63
CA PRO A 49 -15.69 -21.03 8.56
C PRO A 49 -15.70 -20.41 7.15
N ASN A 50 -16.31 -19.24 7.01
CA ASN A 50 -16.51 -18.59 5.70
C ASN A 50 -15.56 -17.42 5.41
N ILE A 51 -14.62 -17.10 6.29
CA ILE A 51 -13.70 -15.97 6.09
C ILE A 51 -12.28 -16.50 6.08
N LYS A 52 -11.55 -16.22 5.01
CA LYS A 52 -10.16 -16.59 4.82
C LYS A 52 -9.33 -15.34 4.53
N LEU A 53 -8.32 -15.14 5.36
CA LEU A 53 -7.25 -14.17 5.18
C LEU A 53 -6.33 -14.67 4.08
N VAL A 54 -6.16 -13.84 3.06
CA VAL A 54 -5.07 -13.95 2.09
C VAL A 54 -3.91 -13.13 2.64
N ARG A 55 -2.72 -13.73 2.67
CA ARG A 55 -1.53 -13.10 3.25
C ARG A 55 -0.39 -13.03 2.25
N GLN A 56 0.36 -11.93 2.31
CA GLN A 56 1.61 -11.75 1.61
C GLN A 56 2.67 -11.37 2.65
N ILE A 57 3.72 -12.18 2.76
CA ILE A 57 4.83 -11.97 3.69
C ILE A 57 6.08 -11.78 2.86
N GLY A 58 6.83 -10.72 3.13
CA GLY A 58 8.05 -10.45 2.40
C GLY A 58 8.76 -9.20 2.91
N ARG A 59 9.97 -9.00 2.39
CA ARG A 59 10.74 -7.78 2.63
C ARG A 59 10.14 -6.58 1.89
N SER A 60 9.38 -6.81 0.83
CA SER A 60 8.68 -5.77 0.11
C SER A 60 7.26 -6.23 -0.22
N ILE A 61 6.29 -5.37 0.07
CA ILE A 61 4.88 -5.65 -0.17
C ILE A 61 4.13 -4.37 -0.57
N PRO A 62 3.14 -4.48 -1.47
CA PRO A 62 2.17 -3.42 -1.67
C PRO A 62 1.15 -3.38 -0.53
N PHE A 63 0.75 -2.18 -0.14
CA PHE A 63 -0.39 -1.94 0.75
C PHE A 63 -1.13 -0.68 0.29
N LEU A 64 -2.36 -0.85 -0.18
CA LEU A 64 -3.13 0.22 -0.86
C LEU A 64 -2.32 0.82 -2.03
N ASP A 65 -2.16 2.15 -2.03
CA ASP A 65 -1.42 2.92 -3.03
C ASP A 65 0.09 3.03 -2.75
N VAL A 66 0.61 2.32 -1.74
CA VAL A 66 1.99 2.44 -1.27
C VAL A 66 2.72 1.11 -1.43
N PHE A 67 3.89 1.16 -2.06
CA PHE A 67 4.83 0.05 -2.09
C PHE A 67 5.83 0.24 -0.95
N ILE A 68 5.94 -0.75 -0.07
CA ILE A 68 6.74 -0.68 1.14
C ILE A 68 7.88 -1.68 1.02
N GLU A 69 9.10 -1.25 1.28
CA GLU A 69 10.32 -2.06 1.27
C GLU A 69 11.06 -1.93 2.60
N ASN A 70 11.36 -3.05 3.24
CA ASN A 70 12.16 -3.13 4.45
C ASN A 70 13.66 -3.23 4.10
N SER A 71 14.35 -2.11 4.31
CA SER A 71 15.81 -1.97 4.20
C SER A 71 16.46 -2.13 5.58
N ASN A 72 16.45 -3.35 6.12
CA ASN A 72 17.09 -3.74 7.39
C ASN A 72 16.60 -2.93 8.60
N GLY A 73 15.28 -2.89 8.79
CA GLY A 73 14.63 -2.16 9.89
C GLY A 73 14.14 -0.77 9.48
N THR A 74 14.66 -0.21 8.38
CA THR A 74 14.18 1.05 7.83
C THR A 74 13.19 0.80 6.71
N LEU A 75 11.95 1.22 6.88
CA LEU A 75 10.95 1.16 5.81
C LEU A 75 11.17 2.28 4.80
N LYS A 76 11.26 1.92 3.53
CA LYS A 76 11.22 2.84 2.38
C LYS A 76 9.91 2.64 1.66
N THR A 77 9.33 3.73 1.21
CA THR A 77 8.05 3.74 0.51
C THR A 77 8.17 4.39 -0.86
N SER A 78 7.30 3.96 -1.78
CA SER A 78 7.05 4.61 -3.06
C SER A 78 5.60 4.44 -3.46
N VAL A 79 5.15 5.11 -4.51
CA VAL A 79 3.83 4.86 -5.09
C VAL A 79 3.80 3.43 -5.65
N TYR A 80 2.73 2.69 -5.34
CA TYR A 80 2.49 1.37 -5.94
C TYR A 80 1.63 1.51 -7.20
N HIS A 81 2.08 0.90 -8.29
CA HIS A 81 1.32 0.77 -9.53
C HIS A 81 1.05 -0.72 -9.77
N LYS A 82 -0.23 -1.09 -9.82
CA LYS A 82 -0.62 -2.48 -10.11
C LYS A 82 -0.31 -2.77 -11.58
N GLU A 83 0.39 -3.86 -11.87
CA GLU A 83 0.82 -4.20 -13.24
C GLU A 83 -0.35 -4.34 -14.22
N ALA A 84 -1.51 -4.78 -13.74
CA ALA A 84 -2.73 -4.92 -14.53
C ALA A 84 -3.60 -3.66 -14.56
N ALA A 85 -3.21 -2.58 -13.86
CA ALA A 85 -3.95 -1.33 -13.92
C ALA A 85 -3.55 -0.57 -15.18
N GLU A 86 -4.51 -0.38 -16.08
CA GLU A 86 -4.34 0.55 -17.19
C GLU A 86 -4.19 1.97 -16.63
N PRO A 87 -3.25 2.79 -17.14
CA PRO A 87 -2.97 4.12 -16.61
C PRO A 87 -4.01 5.13 -17.09
N TYR A 88 -5.29 4.78 -16.99
CA TYR A 88 -6.37 5.66 -17.42
C TYR A 88 -6.57 6.76 -16.38
N VAL A 89 -6.44 7.99 -16.85
CA VAL A 89 -6.98 9.16 -16.18
C VAL A 89 -8.06 9.78 -17.06
N VAL A 90 -8.80 10.73 -16.52
CA VAL A 90 -9.82 11.45 -17.30
C VAL A 90 -9.12 12.13 -18.50
N PRO A 91 -9.49 11.80 -19.76
CA PRO A 91 -8.88 12.40 -20.95
C PRO A 91 -9.14 13.91 -21.00
N PHE A 92 -8.13 14.71 -21.36
CA PHE A 92 -8.26 16.18 -21.31
C PHE A 92 -9.35 16.71 -22.25
N GLY A 93 -9.57 16.05 -23.39
CA GLY A 93 -10.62 16.39 -24.35
C GLY A 93 -12.04 15.98 -23.95
N SER A 94 -12.25 15.40 -22.78
CA SER A 94 -13.58 15.04 -22.29
C SER A 94 -14.36 16.26 -21.75
N ASP A 95 -15.68 16.18 -21.70
CA ASP A 95 -16.58 17.25 -21.22
C ASP A 95 -16.61 17.36 -19.67
N HIS A 96 -15.44 17.25 -19.04
CA HIS A 96 -15.29 17.44 -17.61
C HIS A 96 -14.88 18.88 -17.30
N PRO A 97 -15.33 19.45 -16.18
CA PRO A 97 -14.88 20.76 -15.74
C PRO A 97 -13.36 20.83 -15.57
N SER A 98 -12.76 21.99 -15.87
CA SER A 98 -11.31 22.21 -15.77
C SER A 98 -10.68 21.91 -14.40
N TYR A 99 -11.45 21.97 -13.31
CA TYR A 99 -10.96 21.62 -11.98
C TYR A 99 -10.70 20.12 -11.81
N VAL A 100 -11.40 19.25 -12.56
CA VAL A 100 -11.21 17.79 -12.48
C VAL A 100 -9.78 17.45 -12.92
N PHE A 101 -9.34 17.97 -14.06
CA PHE A 101 -7.99 17.74 -14.56
C PHE A 101 -6.91 18.27 -13.63
N ARG A 102 -7.09 19.50 -13.10
CA ARG A 102 -6.17 20.08 -12.12
C ARG A 102 -6.07 19.22 -10.88
N ASN A 103 -7.21 18.81 -10.32
CA ASN A 103 -7.24 17.96 -9.13
C ASN A 103 -6.60 16.59 -9.38
N THR A 104 -6.73 16.01 -10.58
CA THR A 104 -6.04 14.77 -10.94
C THR A 104 -4.52 14.94 -10.88
N VAL A 105 -3.98 16.01 -11.47
CA VAL A 105 -2.54 16.31 -11.43
C VAL A 105 -2.10 16.59 -9.98
N ASP A 106 -2.82 17.44 -9.26
CA ASP A 106 -2.49 17.82 -7.88
C ASP A 106 -2.49 16.62 -6.95
N THR A 107 -3.46 15.72 -7.10
CA THR A 107 -3.54 14.47 -6.32
C THR A 107 -2.38 13.56 -6.66
N ALA A 108 -2.04 13.38 -7.93
CA ALA A 108 -0.93 12.54 -8.36
C ALA A 108 0.42 13.07 -7.82
N ILE A 109 0.67 14.37 -7.92
CA ILE A 109 1.87 15.02 -7.37
C ILE A 109 1.92 14.89 -5.85
N THR A 110 0.79 15.15 -5.17
CA THR A 110 0.72 15.03 -3.71
C THR A 110 1.02 13.61 -3.25
N ARG A 111 0.50 12.59 -3.95
CA ARG A 111 0.82 11.19 -3.69
C ARG A 111 2.30 10.90 -3.91
N ALA A 112 2.87 11.35 -5.03
CA ALA A 112 4.29 11.18 -5.33
C ALA A 112 5.18 11.75 -4.22
N ILE A 113 4.88 12.96 -3.73
CA ILE A 113 5.62 13.63 -2.64
C ILE A 113 5.46 12.86 -1.33
N ARG A 114 4.24 12.47 -0.95
CA ARG A 114 3.97 11.85 0.36
C ARG A 114 4.48 10.42 0.44
N TYR A 115 4.40 9.66 -0.66
CA TYR A 115 4.70 8.22 -0.63
C TYR A 115 6.16 7.92 -0.95
N SER A 116 6.90 8.81 -1.61
CA SER A 116 8.30 8.56 -1.96
C SER A 116 9.23 8.89 -0.80
N THR A 117 9.95 7.90 -0.29
CA THR A 117 10.98 8.14 0.74
C THR A 117 12.23 8.81 0.16
N THR A 118 12.57 8.52 -1.10
CA THR A 118 13.77 9.04 -1.75
C THR A 118 13.45 9.94 -2.94
N VAL A 119 14.35 10.88 -3.23
CA VAL A 119 14.25 11.76 -4.41
C VAL A 119 14.22 10.93 -5.70
N ALA A 120 15.00 9.85 -5.78
CA ALA A 120 15.01 8.97 -6.95
C ALA A 120 13.65 8.30 -7.20
N GLN A 121 12.96 7.85 -6.13
CA GLN A 121 11.61 7.30 -6.24
C GLN A 121 10.61 8.37 -6.68
N PHE A 122 10.70 9.58 -6.13
CA PHE A 122 9.88 10.71 -6.53
C PHE A 122 10.07 11.06 -8.01
N GLU A 123 11.31 11.17 -8.48
CA GLU A 123 11.61 11.47 -9.89
C GLU A 123 11.10 10.38 -10.83
N LYS A 124 11.22 9.10 -10.43
CA LYS A 124 10.65 7.98 -11.18
C LYS A 124 9.14 8.12 -11.32
N GLU A 125 8.45 8.44 -10.22
CA GLU A 125 7.00 8.66 -10.22
C GLU A 125 6.59 9.83 -11.12
N ILE A 126 7.31 10.95 -11.06
CA ILE A 126 7.05 12.11 -11.93
C ILE A 126 7.21 11.73 -13.41
N ARG A 127 8.19 10.87 -13.77
CA ARG A 127 8.33 10.38 -15.15
C ARG A 127 7.14 9.50 -15.55
N GLN A 128 6.70 8.59 -14.69
CA GLN A 128 5.53 7.74 -14.96
C GLN A 128 4.26 8.57 -15.13
N MET A 129 4.06 9.58 -14.27
CA MET A 129 2.93 10.50 -14.35
C MET A 129 2.93 11.31 -15.65
N LYS A 130 4.08 11.82 -16.09
CA LYS A 130 4.20 12.50 -17.39
C LYS A 130 3.81 11.59 -18.55
N LEU A 131 4.28 10.35 -18.55
CA LEU A 131 3.90 9.38 -19.57
C LEU A 131 2.39 9.11 -19.55
N MET A 132 1.83 8.86 -18.37
CA MET A 132 0.39 8.63 -18.18
C MET A 132 -0.46 9.78 -18.75
N PHE A 133 -0.08 11.04 -18.49
CA PHE A 133 -0.81 12.19 -19.02
C PHE A 133 -0.61 12.38 -20.53
N LEU A 134 0.58 12.10 -21.07
CA LEU A 134 0.81 12.14 -22.51
C LEU A 134 0.00 11.09 -23.27
N TYR A 135 -0.21 9.91 -22.69
CA TYR A 135 -1.00 8.84 -23.32
C TYR A 135 -2.52 9.06 -23.24
N ASN A 136 -3.01 9.89 -22.31
CA ASN A 136 -4.46 10.13 -22.15
C ASN A 136 -5.04 11.22 -23.08
N GLY A 137 -4.23 11.79 -23.97
CA GLY A 137 -4.65 12.80 -24.95
C GLY A 137 -4.66 14.21 -24.39
#